data_AF-A0A2E7XIT2-F1
#
_entry.id   AF-A0A2E7XIT2-F1
#
_cell.length_a   1.000
_cell.length_b   1.000
_cell.length_c   1.000
_cell.angle_alpha   90.00
_cell.angle_beta   90.00
_cell.angle_gamma   90.00
#
_symmetry.space_group_name_H-M   'P 1'
#
loop_
_entity.id
_entity.type
_entity.pdbx_description
1 polymer ?
#
loop_
_entity_poly.entity_id
_entity_poly.type
_entity_poly.pdbx_seq_one_letter_code
_entity_poly.pdbx_strand_id
1 'polypeptide(L)'
;GMTADTDDDGDGVLDDADAYPTISVTGETDTDADGAPDACDSDCIATGMTADTDDDGDGIEDSVDSNPMVARDSTSYTLPENVTVIETEE
;
A
#
# COMPACT_ATOMS: atom_id res chain seq x y z
N GLY A 1 -27.09 -4.34 -12.46
CA GLY A 1 -26.59 -4.41 -11.08
C GLY A 1 -25.16 -4.84 -11.21
N MET A 2 -24.27 -4.19 -10.46
CA MET A 2 -22.84 -4.51 -10.40
C MET A 2 -22.74 -5.91 -9.82
N THR A 3 -22.74 -6.89 -10.72
CA THR A 3 -22.82 -8.30 -10.38
C THR A 3 -21.95 -9.04 -11.37
N ALA A 4 -20.75 -9.40 -10.90
CA ALA A 4 -19.91 -10.53 -11.29
C ALA A 4 -18.71 -10.30 -12.23
N ASP A 5 -18.07 -9.13 -12.23
CA ASP A 5 -16.60 -9.18 -12.27
C ASP A 5 -16.07 -9.03 -10.84
N THR A 6 -14.75 -9.03 -10.68
CA THR A 6 -14.07 -9.04 -9.39
C THR A 6 -13.30 -7.73 -9.17
N ASP A 7 -13.59 -6.71 -9.97
CA ASP A 7 -12.90 -5.43 -10.11
C ASP A 7 -13.95 -4.43 -10.66
N ASP A 8 -14.87 -4.03 -9.79
CA ASP A 8 -16.14 -3.36 -10.12
C ASP A 8 -15.92 -1.95 -10.72
N ASP A 9 -14.73 -1.35 -10.53
CA ASP A 9 -14.35 -0.05 -11.11
C ASP A 9 -13.27 -0.10 -12.20
N GLY A 10 -12.61 -1.25 -12.38
CA GLY A 10 -11.72 -1.55 -13.48
C GLY A 10 -10.34 -0.92 -13.36
N ASP A 11 -9.85 -0.70 -12.14
CA ASP A 11 -8.53 -0.13 -11.89
C ASP A 11 -7.40 -1.17 -11.80
N GLY A 12 -7.78 -2.45 -11.70
CA GLY A 12 -6.87 -3.58 -11.69
C GLY A 12 -6.59 -4.15 -10.30
N VAL A 13 -7.14 -3.57 -9.24
CA VAL A 13 -7.21 -4.15 -7.89
C VAL A 13 -8.52 -4.94 -7.77
N LEU A 14 -8.48 -6.07 -7.06
CA LEU A 14 -9.70 -6.87 -6.89
C LEU A 14 -10.57 -6.29 -5.77
N ASP A 15 -11.90 -6.33 -5.89
CA ASP A 15 -12.83 -5.75 -4.90
C ASP A 15 -12.55 -6.17 -3.44
N ASP A 16 -12.06 -7.40 -3.23
CA ASP A 16 -11.74 -7.93 -1.89
C ASP A 16 -10.42 -7.39 -1.30
N ALA A 17 -9.57 -6.81 -2.15
CA ALA A 17 -8.26 -6.22 -1.83
C ALA A 17 -8.21 -4.72 -2.11
N ASP A 18 -9.29 -4.12 -2.61
CA ASP A 18 -9.41 -2.72 -3.00
C ASP A 18 -9.97 -1.87 -1.84
N ALA A 19 -9.27 -0.80 -1.47
CA ALA A 19 -9.71 0.18 -0.49
C ALA A 19 -10.98 0.95 -0.93
N TYR A 20 -11.16 1.13 -2.24
CA TYR A 20 -12.29 1.80 -2.87
C TYR A 20 -12.90 0.98 -4.02
N PRO A 21 -13.61 -0.14 -3.75
CA PRO A 21 -14.09 -1.13 -4.75
C PRO A 21 -15.07 -0.64 -5.83
N THR A 22 -15.38 0.66 -5.88
CA THR A 22 -16.32 1.26 -6.82
C THR A 22 -15.83 2.61 -7.35
N ILE A 23 -14.59 3.02 -7.00
CA ILE A 23 -13.99 4.31 -7.32
C ILE A 23 -12.53 4.08 -7.73
N SER A 24 -12.33 3.97 -9.05
CA SER A 24 -11.02 3.67 -9.62
C SER A 24 -9.91 4.64 -9.18
N VAL A 25 -8.78 4.08 -8.72
CA VAL A 25 -7.54 4.82 -8.42
C VAL A 25 -6.77 5.22 -9.70
N THR A 26 -7.27 4.84 -10.89
CA THR A 26 -6.59 5.04 -12.17
C THR A 26 -6.19 6.49 -12.39
N GLY A 27 -4.88 6.72 -12.49
CA GLY A 27 -4.30 8.04 -12.76
C GLY A 27 -3.66 8.70 -11.55
N GLU A 28 -3.91 8.17 -10.35
CA GLU A 28 -3.17 8.49 -9.14
C GLU A 28 -1.98 7.52 -8.96
N THR A 29 -1.09 7.84 -8.01
CA THR A 29 -0.03 6.90 -7.60
C THR A 29 -0.59 6.02 -6.49
N ASP A 30 -0.35 4.72 -6.59
CA ASP A 30 -0.76 3.68 -5.66
C ASP A 30 0.44 2.72 -5.56
N THR A 31 1.25 2.88 -4.52
CA THR A 31 2.58 2.28 -4.40
C THR A 31 2.52 0.82 -3.92
N ASP A 32 1.54 0.45 -3.10
CA ASP A 32 1.35 -0.91 -2.60
C ASP A 32 0.27 -1.72 -3.37
N ALA A 33 -0.46 -1.06 -4.28
CA ALA A 33 -1.49 -1.62 -5.14
C ALA A 33 -2.72 -2.13 -4.39
N ASP A 34 -3.14 -1.42 -3.34
CA ASP A 34 -4.35 -1.70 -2.56
C ASP A 34 -5.59 -0.91 -3.02
N GLY A 35 -5.46 -0.05 -4.03
CA GLY A 35 -6.57 0.76 -4.56
C GLY A 35 -6.76 2.10 -3.84
N ALA A 36 -5.96 2.42 -2.83
CA ALA A 36 -5.87 3.76 -2.24
C ALA A 36 -4.74 4.59 -2.89
N PRO A 37 -4.96 5.90 -3.12
CA PRO A 37 -3.91 6.73 -3.69
C PRO A 37 -2.91 7.22 -2.62
N ASP A 38 -1.60 7.16 -2.89
CA ASP A 38 -0.52 7.67 -2.00
C ASP A 38 -0.76 9.13 -1.59
N ALA A 39 -1.28 9.92 -2.54
CA ALA A 39 -1.63 11.30 -2.33
C ALA A 39 -3.00 11.58 -2.92
N CYS A 40 -3.81 12.34 -2.17
CA CYS A 40 -5.16 12.66 -2.59
C CYS A 40 -5.34 14.18 -2.75
N ASP A 41 -5.48 14.62 -4.00
CA ASP A 41 -5.80 15.99 -4.39
C ASP A 41 -7.31 16.34 -4.30
N SER A 42 -7.74 17.45 -4.91
CA SER A 42 -9.15 17.85 -4.85
C SER A 42 -10.11 16.92 -5.61
N ASP A 43 -9.64 16.27 -6.67
CA ASP A 43 -10.46 15.46 -7.55
C ASP A 43 -10.75 14.11 -6.87
N CYS A 44 -9.75 13.45 -6.28
CA CYS A 44 -9.98 12.24 -5.49
C CYS A 44 -10.85 12.53 -4.24
N ILE A 45 -10.64 13.64 -3.51
CA ILE A 45 -11.47 14.03 -2.36
C ILE A 45 -12.93 14.24 -2.80
N ALA A 46 -13.15 14.77 -4.00
CA ALA A 46 -14.49 14.97 -4.55
C ALA A 46 -15.20 13.64 -4.87
N THR A 47 -14.45 12.57 -5.16
CA THR A 47 -14.99 11.22 -5.34
C THR A 47 -15.26 10.50 -4.02
N GLY A 48 -14.61 10.93 -2.93
CA GLY A 48 -14.74 10.34 -1.59
C GLY A 48 -13.53 9.54 -1.14
N MET A 49 -12.46 9.52 -1.93
CA MET A 49 -11.18 8.95 -1.55
C MET A 49 -10.45 9.83 -0.53
N THR A 50 -9.51 9.23 0.18
CA THR A 50 -8.51 9.87 1.03
C THR A 50 -7.14 9.31 0.67
N ALA A 51 -6.07 10.06 0.98
CA ALA A 51 -4.73 9.53 0.81
C ALA A 51 -4.56 8.28 1.68
N ASP A 52 -3.82 7.31 1.17
CA ASP A 52 -3.35 6.20 1.97
C ASP A 52 -2.44 6.70 3.11
N THR A 53 -2.29 5.88 4.13
CA THR A 53 -1.52 6.17 5.33
C THR A 53 -0.33 5.24 5.53
N ASP A 54 -0.13 4.29 4.62
CA ASP A 54 0.93 3.28 4.61
C ASP A 54 1.28 2.96 3.15
N ASP A 55 1.81 3.95 2.41
CA ASP A 55 1.90 3.92 0.92
C ASP A 55 2.62 2.67 0.37
N ASP A 56 3.43 1.98 1.19
CA ASP A 56 4.16 0.77 0.78
C ASP A 56 3.67 -0.55 1.41
N GLY A 57 2.64 -0.49 2.26
CA GLY A 57 1.97 -1.64 2.85
C GLY A 57 2.86 -2.50 3.76
N ASP A 58 3.92 -1.93 4.36
CA ASP A 58 4.79 -2.68 5.30
C ASP A 58 4.25 -2.74 6.73
N GLY A 59 3.15 -2.04 7.01
CA GLY A 59 2.48 -1.99 8.30
C GLY A 59 2.99 -0.88 9.22
N ILE A 60 3.75 0.09 8.70
CA ILE A 60 4.25 1.26 9.43
C ILE A 60 3.72 2.53 8.76
N GLU A 61 2.80 3.23 9.43
CA GLU A 61 2.22 4.47 8.90
C GLU A 61 3.29 5.48 8.41
N ASP A 62 3.03 6.17 7.29
CA ASP A 62 3.97 7.11 6.64
C ASP A 62 4.50 8.18 7.60
N SER A 63 3.68 8.56 8.59
CA SER A 63 4.00 9.59 9.56
C SER A 63 5.15 9.19 10.51
N VAL A 64 5.37 7.89 10.66
CA VAL A 64 6.40 7.29 11.52
C VAL A 64 7.39 6.44 10.73
N ASP A 65 7.11 6.13 9.46
CA ASP A 65 8.06 5.45 8.61
C ASP A 65 9.15 6.38 8.05
N SER A 66 10.37 5.83 7.97
CA SER A 66 11.54 6.55 7.48
C SER A 66 11.69 6.49 5.97
N ASN A 67 11.06 5.51 5.31
CA ASN A 67 11.07 5.34 3.87
C ASN A 67 9.65 5.05 3.35
N PRO A 68 8.67 5.99 3.48
CA PRO A 68 7.24 5.68 3.33
C PRO A 68 6.78 5.03 2.01
N MET A 69 7.64 5.00 0.98
CA MET A 69 7.31 4.43 -0.34
C MET A 69 8.11 3.17 -0.66
N VAL A 70 8.78 2.57 0.34
CA VAL A 70 9.67 1.42 0.16
C VAL A 70 9.52 0.47 1.32
N ALA A 71 8.68 -0.54 1.10
CA ALA A 71 8.33 -1.52 2.10
C ALA A 71 9.57 -2.10 2.79
N ARG A 72 9.56 -2.13 4.11
CA ARG A 72 10.56 -2.86 4.88
C ARG A 72 10.32 -4.33 4.70
N ASP A 73 11.00 -4.88 3.71
CA ASP A 73 11.07 -6.31 3.54
C ASP A 73 11.59 -6.92 4.86
N SER A 74 10.76 -7.77 5.48
CA SER A 74 11.12 -8.53 6.67
C SER A 74 12.35 -9.43 6.42
N THR A 75 12.79 -9.60 5.17
CA THR A 75 14.05 -10.28 4.78
C THR A 75 15.24 -9.34 4.51
N SER A 76 15.05 -8.03 4.59
CA SER A 76 16.07 -6.99 4.30
C SER A 76 16.77 -6.42 5.54
N TYR A 77 16.90 -7.21 6.61
CA TYR A 77 17.92 -6.92 7.62
C TYR A 77 19.29 -7.23 7.01
N THR A 78 19.84 -6.32 6.19
CA THR A 78 21.27 -6.30 5.89
C THR A 78 21.97 -5.99 7.20
N LEU A 79 22.33 -7.05 7.92
CA LEU A 79 23.32 -7.00 8.97
C LEU A 79 24.51 -6.21 8.40
N PRO A 80 24.96 -5.12 9.05
CA PRO A 80 26.23 -4.53 8.65
C PRO A 80 27.29 -5.63 8.69
N GLU A 81 28.27 -5.60 7.77
CA GLU A 81 29.28 -6.66 7.52
C GLU A 81 30.09 -7.12 8.76
N ASN A 82 29.76 -6.63 9.96
CA ASN A 82 30.38 -6.93 11.24
C ASN A 82 29.39 -7.38 12.33
N VAL A 83 28.11 -7.64 12.04
CA VAL A 83 27.20 -8.23 13.04
C VAL A 83 27.30 -9.74 12.98
N THR A 84 27.90 -10.30 14.02
CA THR A 84 27.87 -11.74 14.29
C THR A 84 26.50 -12.06 14.87
N VAL A 85 25.67 -12.76 14.10
CA VAL A 85 24.49 -13.43 14.66
C VAL A 85 25.01 -14.52 15.59
N ILE A 86 24.93 -14.27 16.89
CA ILE A 86 25.08 -15.34 17.89
C ILE A 86 23.74 -16.07 17.88
N GLU A 87 23.60 -17.06 16.99
CA GLU A 87 22.52 -18.02 17.10
C GLU A 87 22.70 -18.75 18.44
N THR A 88 21.82 -18.43 19.39
CA THR A 88 21.69 -19.23 20.60
C THR A 88 20.69 -20.32 20.26
N GLU A 89 21.20 -21.54 20.11
CA GLU A 89 20.34 -22.71 19.99
C GLU A 89 19.63 -22.96 21.32
N GLU A 90 18.30 -23.04 21.29
CA GLU A 90 17.51 -23.85 22.23
C GLU A 90 16.44 -24.63 21.46
#